data_AF-A0A6B3NGQ6-F1
#
_entry.id   AF-A0A6B3NGQ6-F1
#
_cell.length_a   1.000
_cell.length_b   1.000
_cell.length_c   1.000
_cell.angle_alpha   90.00
_cell.angle_beta   90.00
_cell.angle_gamma   90.00
#
_symmetry.space_group_name_H-M   'P 1'
#
loop_
_entity.id
_entity.type
_entity.pdbx_description
1 polymer ?
#
loop_
_entity_poly.entity_id
_entity_poly.type
_entity_poly.pdbx_seq_one_letter_code
_entity_poly.pdbx_strand_id
1 'polypeptide(L)' 'MGRVGVLLLNLGGPDGLEDVRPFLYNLFSDPEIIR' A
#
# COMPACT_ATOMS: atom_id res chain seq x y z
N MET A 1 20.90 23.44 -10.74
CA MET A 1 20.66 22.53 -9.59
C MET A 1 19.44 21.68 -9.91
N GLY A 2 19.56 20.36 -9.85
CA GLY A 2 18.40 19.45 -9.99
C GLY A 2 17.46 19.55 -8.78
N ARG A 3 16.18 19.23 -8.97
CA ARG A 3 15.21 19.17 -7.85
C ARG A 3 15.33 17.81 -7.16
N VAL A 4 15.28 17.79 -5.83
CA VAL A 4 15.25 16.55 -5.05
C VAL A 4 13.79 16.10 -4.93
N GLY A 5 13.52 14.85 -5.29
CA GLY A 5 12.23 14.20 -5.05
C GLY A 5 12.28 13.41 -3.74
N VAL A 6 11.20 13.47 -2.97
CA VAL A 6 11.05 12.71 -1.73
C VAL A 6 9.84 11.79 -1.89
N LEU A 7 10.04 10.50 -1.66
CA LEU A 7 8.98 9.49 -1.67
C LEU A 7 8.60 9.14 -0.23
N LEU A 8 7.34 9.35 0.11
CA LEU A 8 6.78 8.93 1.39
C LEU A 8 6.10 7.59 1.18
N LEU A 9 6.67 6.55 1.77
CA LEU A 9 6.15 5.19 1.71
C LEU A 9 5.29 4.92 2.94
N ASN A 10 4.13 4.31 2.71
CA ASN A 10 3.25 3.77 3.73
C ASN A 10 2.50 2.59 3.09
N LEU A 11 1.94 1.70 3.92
CA LEU A 11 1.05 0.63 3.47
C LEU A 11 -0.25 1.17 2.86
N GLY A 12 -0.71 2.33 3.33
CA GLY A 12 -1.99 2.91 2.94
C GLY A 12 -3.17 2.18 3.58
N GLY A 13 -4.35 2.35 2.99
CA GLY A 13 -5.60 1.74 3.42
C GLY A 13 -6.69 1.94 2.36
N PRO A 14 -7.84 1.26 2.49
CA PRO A 14 -8.96 1.46 1.58
C PRO A 14 -9.58 2.85 1.78
N ASP A 15 -9.89 3.55 0.69
CA ASP A 15 -10.55 4.87 0.72
C ASP A 15 -12.08 4.72 0.93
N GLY A 16 -12.66 3.62 0.42
CA GLY A 16 -14.07 3.26 0.57
C GLY A 16 -14.30 1.77 0.89
N LEU A 17 -15.57 1.38 1.09
CA LEU A 17 -15.93 -0.01 1.41
C LEU A 17 -15.64 -0.96 0.24
N GLU A 18 -15.76 -0.47 -0.98
CA GLU A 18 -15.45 -1.16 -2.23
C GLU A 18 -13.96 -1.57 -2.33
N ASP A 19 -13.07 -0.80 -1.72
CA ASP A 19 -11.62 -1.01 -1.78
C ASP A 19 -11.12 -2.01 -0.73
N VAL A 20 -11.96 -2.38 0.23
CA VAL A 20 -11.60 -3.29 1.31
C VAL A 20 -11.13 -4.63 0.76
N ARG A 21 -11.84 -5.20 -0.22
CA ARG A 21 -11.46 -6.50 -0.80
C ARG A 21 -10.13 -6.42 -1.55
N PRO A 22 -9.91 -5.47 -2.49
CA PRO A 22 -8.61 -5.28 -3.14
C PRO A 22 -7.46 -5.03 -2.14
N PHE A 23 -7.67 -4.19 -1.14
CA PHE A 23 -6.65 -3.88 -0.13
C PHE A 23 -6.24 -5.14 0.64
N LEU A 24 -7.21 -5.90 1.16
CA LEU A 24 -6.92 -7.12 1.90
C LEU A 24 -6.29 -8.20 1.02
N TYR A 25 -6.68 -8.32 -0.24
CA TYR A 25 -6.03 -9.25 -1.16
C TYR A 25 -4.54 -8.93 -1.31
N ASN A 26 -4.18 -7.67 -1.56
CA ASN A 26 -2.78 -7.26 -1.69
C ASN A 26 -2.02 -7.49 -0.38
N LEU A 27 -2.63 -7.13 0.76
CA LEU A 27 -2.02 -7.27 2.08
C LEU A 27 -1.68 -8.72 2.43
N PHE A 28 -2.63 -9.65 2.20
CA PHE A 28 -2.46 -11.05 2.58
C PHE A 28 -1.77 -11.90 1.51
N SER A 29 -1.64 -11.39 0.28
CA SER A 29 -0.88 -12.09 -0.78
C SER A 29 0.61 -11.82 -0.70
N ASP A 30 1.04 -10.82 0.08
CA ASP A 30 2.45 -10.48 0.23
C ASP A 30 3.12 -11.39 1.28
N PRO A 31 4.04 -12.29 0.88
CA PRO A 31 4.73 -13.21 1.78
C PRO A 31 5.72 -12.50 2.72
N GLU A 32 6.12 -11.26 2.41
CA GLU A 32 6.96 -10.47 3.30
C GLU A 32 6.15 -9.85 4.45
N ILE A 33 4.82 -9.70 4.27
CA ILE A 33 3.92 -9.19 5.30
C ILE A 33 3.36 -10.34 6.15
N ILE A 34 2.94 -11.45 5.52
CA ILE A 34 2.29 -12.57 6.19
C ILE A 34 3.09 -13.85 5.95
N ARG A 35 3.47 -14.54 7.04
CA ARG A 35 4.23 -15.79 7.05
C ARG A 35 3.50 -16.92 7.75
#